data_AF-A0A9X9MLY3-F1
#
_entry.id   AF-A0A9X9MLY3-F1
#
_cell.length_a   1.000
_cell.length_b   1.000
_cell.length_c   1.000
_cell.angle_alpha   90.00
_cell.angle_beta   90.00
_cell.angle_gamma   90.00
#
_symmetry.space_group_name_H-M   'P 1'
#
loop_
_entity.id
_entity.type
_entity.pdbx_description
1 polymer ?
#
loop_
_entity_poly.entity_id
_entity_poly.type
_entity_poly.pdbx_seq_one_letter_code
_entity_poly.pdbx_strand_id
1 'polypeptide(L)' 'MVLMRSWLFVMQDNAATHTAASTMEDMSQRLTQPTFWPTNSPDLNPIDAVWNRVKDYNQRHHLNLGCGK' A
#
# COMPACT_ATOMS: atom_id res chain seq x y z
N MET A 1 -20.50 0.79 22.07
CA MET A 1 -20.09 0.29 20.74
C MET A 1 -19.49 1.45 19.98
N VAL A 2 -18.17 1.44 19.74
CA VAL A 2 -17.55 2.40 18.84
C VAL A 2 -17.73 1.84 17.42
N LEU A 3 -18.45 2.56 16.57
CA LEU A 3 -18.70 2.14 15.19
C LEU A 3 -17.44 2.35 14.35
N MET A 4 -17.04 1.31 13.61
CA MET A 4 -16.04 1.43 12.57
C MET A 4 -16.48 2.48 11.53
N ARG A 5 -15.53 3.18 10.94
CA ARG A 5 -15.83 4.16 9.88
C ARG A 5 -16.18 3.41 8.59
N SER A 6 -17.47 3.13 8.38
CA SER A 6 -17.97 2.35 7.23
C SER A 6 -17.65 2.93 5.85
N TRP A 7 -17.26 4.21 5.79
CA TRP A 7 -16.91 4.91 4.55
C TRP A 7 -15.40 4.99 4.28
N LEU A 8 -14.55 4.53 5.22
CA LEU A 8 -13.09 4.63 5.10
C LEU A 8 -12.44 3.24 5.09
N PHE A 9 -11.83 2.90 3.96
CA PHE A 9 -11.09 1.67 3.77
C PHE A 9 -9.61 1.97 3.51
N VAL A 10 -8.73 1.15 4.08
CA VAL A 10 -7.29 1.23 3.84
C VAL A 10 -6.94 0.33 2.65
N MET A 11 -6.29 0.90 1.63
CA MET A 11 -5.78 0.16 0.49
C MET A 11 -4.31 -0.19 0.78
N GLN A 12 -4.04 -1.47 1.07
CA GLN A 12 -2.68 -2.01 1.26
C GLN A 12 -2.64 -3.46 0.76
N ASP A 13 -1.45 -3.95 0.41
CA ASP A 13 -1.24 -5.34 0.01
C ASP A 13 -1.16 -6.28 1.23
N ASN A 14 -0.99 -7.58 0.97
CA ASN A 14 -0.93 -8.61 1.99
C ASN A 14 0.51 -8.91 2.47
N ALA A 15 1.45 -7.95 2.42
CA ALA A 15 2.79 -8.22 2.96
C ALA A 15 2.71 -8.64 4.43
N ALA A 16 3.67 -9.46 4.89
CA ALA A 16 3.63 -10.05 6.24
C ALA A 16 3.53 -9.00 7.36
N THR A 17 4.14 -7.83 7.18
CA THR A 17 4.05 -6.70 8.13
C THR A 17 2.67 -6.04 8.16
N HIS A 18 1.93 -6.05 7.04
CA HIS A 18 0.58 -5.49 6.94
C HIS A 18 -0.47 -6.41 7.54
N THR A 19 -0.23 -7.72 7.53
CA THR A 19 -1.13 -8.75 8.07
C THR A 19 -0.77 -9.20 9.50
N ALA A 20 0.33 -8.69 10.06
CA ALA A 20 0.75 -8.99 11.43
C ALA A 20 -0.33 -8.60 12.45
N ALA A 21 -0.50 -9.42 13.50
CA ALA A 21 -1.53 -9.23 14.51
C ALA A 21 -1.48 -7.84 15.17
N SER A 22 -0.28 -7.36 15.50
CA SER A 22 -0.07 -6.03 16.09
C SER A 22 -0.51 -4.90 15.15
N THR A 23 -0.26 -5.05 13.84
CA THR A 23 -0.68 -4.08 12.83
C THR A 23 -2.20 -4.05 12.68
N MET A 24 -2.83 -5.21 12.63
CA MET A 24 -4.29 -5.34 12.53
C MET A 24 -5.01 -4.82 13.79
N GLU A 25 -4.41 -5.02 14.96
CA GLU A 25 -4.91 -4.48 16.22
C GLU A 25 -4.85 -2.95 16.26
N ASP A 26 -3.73 -2.34 15.85
CA ASP A 26 -3.61 -0.87 15.73
C ASP A 26 -4.63 -0.29 14.73
N MET A 27 -4.85 -0.96 13.58
CA MET A 27 -5.87 -0.54 12.61
C MET A 27 -7.29 -0.60 13.18
N SER A 28 -7.60 -1.65 13.94
CA SER A 28 -8.88 -1.80 14.64
C SER A 28 -9.09 -0.69 15.67
N GLN A 29 -8.06 -0.36 16.46
CA GLN A 29 -8.10 0.75 17.43
C GLN A 29 -8.33 2.11 16.74
N ARG A 30 -7.83 2.28 15.52
CA ARG A 30 -8.05 3.47 14.69
C ARG A 30 -9.40 3.50 13.97
N LEU A 31 -10.24 2.48 14.15
CA LEU A 31 -11.56 2.34 13.52
C LEU A 31 -11.49 2.27 11.99
N THR A 32 -10.39 1.69 11.49
CA THR A 32 -10.12 1.51 10.06
C THR A 32 -9.95 0.02 9.75
N GLN A 33 -10.36 -0.37 8.54
CA GLN A 33 -10.19 -1.74 8.06
C GLN A 33 -9.49 -1.74 6.71
N PRO A 34 -8.56 -2.67 6.44
CA PRO A 34 -8.07 -2.89 5.11
C PRO A 34 -9.16 -3.46 4.19
N THR A 35 -9.12 -3.08 2.93
CA THR A 35 -9.89 -3.77 1.89
C THR A 35 -9.28 -5.14 1.60
N PHE A 36 -10.05 -6.03 0.99
CA PHE A 36 -9.49 -7.24 0.38
C PHE A 36 -8.51 -6.87 -0.75
N TRP A 37 -7.32 -7.46 -0.73
CA TRP A 37 -6.30 -7.31 -1.75
C TRP A 37 -5.98 -8.67 -2.41
N PRO A 38 -6.13 -8.82 -3.74
CA PRO A 38 -5.70 -10.03 -4.44
C PRO A 38 -4.17 -10.20 -4.43
N THR A 39 -3.70 -11.43 -4.22
CA THR A 39 -2.27 -11.76 -4.24
C THR A 39 -1.66 -11.47 -5.62
N ASN A 40 -0.45 -10.90 -5.65
CA ASN A 40 0.29 -10.55 -6.88
C ASN A 40 -0.46 -9.60 -7.83
N SER A 41 -1.27 -8.69 -7.29
CA SER A 41 -1.96 -7.65 -8.07
C SER A 41 -1.46 -6.23 -7.72
N PRO A 42 -0.20 -5.89 -8.10
CA PRO A 42 0.33 -4.54 -7.95
C PRO A 42 -0.43 -3.52 -8.82
N ASP A 43 -0.92 -3.95 -9.97
CA ASP A 43 -1.71 -3.14 -10.91
C ASP A 43 -2.98 -2.53 -10.31
N LEU A 44 -3.54 -3.16 -9.27
CA LEU A 44 -4.69 -2.63 -8.55
C LEU A 44 -4.31 -1.55 -7.53
N ASN A 45 -3.02 -1.41 -7.18
CA ASN A 45 -2.53 -0.52 -6.14
C ASN A 45 -2.41 0.92 -6.65
N PRO A 46 -3.23 1.86 -6.18
CA PRO A 46 -3.16 3.24 -6.65
C PRO A 46 -1.78 3.88 -6.41
N ILE A 47 -1.02 3.40 -5.41
CA ILE A 47 0.32 3.91 -5.15
C ILE A 47 1.33 3.54 -6.24
N ASP A 48 1.10 2.47 -7.00
CA ASP A 48 2.05 2.05 -8.04
C ASP A 48 2.12 3.04 -9.19
N ALA A 49 1.01 3.71 -9.51
CA ALA A 49 1.02 4.82 -10.46
C ALA A 49 1.91 5.98 -9.97
N VAL A 50 1.87 6.27 -8.67
CA VAL A 50 2.74 7.28 -8.05
C VAL A 50 4.20 6.84 -8.11
N TRP A 51 4.49 5.58 -7.79
CA TRP A 51 5.85 5.03 -7.87
C TRP A 51 6.41 5.05 -9.28
N ASN A 52 5.61 4.73 -10.30
CA ASN A 52 6.05 4.82 -11.68
C ASN A 52 6.43 6.26 -12.04
N ARG A 53 5.65 7.25 -11.60
CA ARG A 53 6.00 8.67 -11.82
C ARG A 53 7.29 9.08 -11.11
N VAL A 54 7.53 8.57 -9.90
CA VAL A 54 8.79 8.82 -9.17
C VAL A 54 9.98 8.15 -9.87
N LYS A 55 9.84 6.91 -10.33
CA LYS A 55 10.88 6.22 -11.11
C LYS A 55 11.20 6.97 -12.40
N ASP A 56 10.18 7.42 -13.13
CA ASP A 56 10.35 8.22 -14.35
C ASP A 56 11.11 9.52 -14.08
N TYR A 57 10.73 10.24 -13.02
CA TYR A 57 11.42 11.45 -12.60
C TYR A 57 12.88 11.15 -12.28
N ASN A 58 13.14 10.13 -11.46
CA ASN A 58 14.49 9.74 -11.08
C ASN A 58 15.33 9.32 -12.30
N GLN A 59 14.76 8.57 -13.23
CA GLN A 59 15.45 8.14 -14.44
C GLN A 59 15.84 9.32 -15.34
N ARG A 60 14.98 10.34 -15.44
CA ARG A 60 15.24 11.55 -16.25
C ARG A 60 16.30 12.45 -15.63
N HIS A 61 16.34 12.57 -14.30
CA HIS A 61 17.16 13.55 -13.59
C HIS A 61 18.42 12.95 -12.93
N HIS A 62 18.46 11.63 -12.75
CA HIS A 62 19.58 10.91 -12.14
C HIS A 62 20.02 9.75 -13.05
N LEU A 63 20.43 10.09 -14.28
CA LEU A 63 21.07 9.19 -15.24
C LEU A 63 22.13 8.35 -14.50
N ASN A 64 21.89 7.04 -14.36
CA ASN A 64 22.74 5.98 -13.75
C ASN A 64 22.31 5.34 -12.41
N LEU A 65 21.03 5.35 -12.03
CA LEU A 65 20.54 4.29 -11.14
C LEU A 65 20.03 3.14 -11.99
N GLY A 66 20.96 2.30 -12.46
CA GLY A 66 20.64 1.13 -13.29
C GLY A 66 19.51 0.32 -12.67
N CYS A 67 18.46 0.06 -13.45
CA CYS A 67 17.52 -1.00 -13.18
C CYS A 67 18.31 -2.30 -13.19
N GLY A 68 18.72 -2.76 -12.00
CA GLY A 68 19.36 -4.05 -11.81
C GLY A 68 18.40 -5.13 -12.30
N LYS A 69 18.79 -5.79 -13.39
CA LYS A 69 18.27 -7.11 -13.75
C LYS A 69 18.73 -8.14 -12.73
#